data_AF-A0A239I482-F1
#
_entry.id   AF-A0A239I482-F1
#
_cell.length_a   1.000
_cell.length_b   1.000
_cell.length_c   1.000
_cell.angle_alpha   90.00
_cell.angle_beta   90.00
_cell.angle_gamma   90.00
#
_symmetry.space_group_name_H-M   'P 1'
#
loop_
_entity.id
_entity.type
_entity.pdbx_description
1 polymer ?
#
loop_
_entity_poly.entity_id
_entity_poly.type
_entity_poly.pdbx_seq_one_letter_code
_entity_poly.pdbx_strand_id
1 'polypeptide(L)'
;MKYVIFLILGISTLWQISFSQGSWLQFMLLSLISTSWVVGTLYIYDFIRAVRGTNSAYMSEFYGELKSEITGTVALAIALGVILALSSTAYSLSNIDIGYTGAAFLLSAFRALRSLKTRKVAGNRLPTRITHALLTMFLITVGIYGYYLVQINSNAFPAHASLWIQCTLLMTSICWCIAAQQVVFILKKQRMEISPVIAEIFDSISMSRGIYRDAGQMADKWNELVFQQNRQLLANKHSHKKKRKRKR
;
A
#
# COMPACT_ATOMS: atom_id res chain seq x y z
N MET A 1 -12.40 -5.64 15.79
CA MET A 1 -11.85 -5.44 14.43
C MET A 1 -12.37 -6.42 13.39
N LYS A 2 -12.43 -7.74 13.64
CA LYS A 2 -12.98 -8.69 12.64
C LYS A 2 -14.36 -8.30 12.10
N TYR A 3 -15.27 -7.88 12.98
CA TYR A 3 -16.61 -7.40 12.58
C TYR A 3 -16.57 -6.12 11.74
N VAL A 4 -15.60 -5.23 11.98
CA VAL A 4 -15.41 -4.00 11.19
C VAL A 4 -14.94 -4.37 9.78
N ILE A 5 -14.06 -5.36 9.63
CA ILE A 5 -13.61 -5.85 8.32
C ILE A 5 -14.76 -6.49 7.55
N PHE A 6 -15.56 -7.35 8.20
CA PHE A 6 -16.74 -7.94 7.55
C PHE A 6 -17.79 -6.89 7.19
N LEU A 7 -17.96 -5.87 8.03
CA LEU A 7 -18.86 -4.76 7.76
C LEU A 7 -18.37 -3.92 6.58
N ILE A 8 -17.09 -3.60 6.50
CA ILE A 8 -16.51 -2.85 5.36
C ILE A 8 -16.56 -3.68 4.08
N LEU A 9 -16.28 -4.98 4.16
CA LEU A 9 -16.45 -5.89 3.04
C LEU A 9 -17.92 -5.88 2.58
N GLY A 10 -18.86 -6.09 3.50
CA GLY A 10 -20.29 -6.07 3.22
C GLY A 10 -20.76 -4.75 2.59
N ILE A 11 -20.40 -3.61 3.17
CA ILE A 11 -20.74 -2.28 2.63
C ILE A 11 -20.14 -2.08 1.24
N SER A 12 -18.85 -2.39 1.06
CA SER A 12 -18.17 -2.21 -0.22
C SER A 12 -18.79 -3.09 -1.33
N THR A 13 -19.12 -4.34 -1.01
CA THR A 13 -19.73 -5.28 -1.95
C THR A 13 -21.19 -4.92 -2.26
N LEU A 14 -21.99 -4.60 -1.24
CA LEU A 14 -23.40 -4.21 -1.44
C LEU A 14 -23.52 -2.93 -2.25
N TRP A 15 -22.66 -1.94 -1.97
CA TRP A 15 -22.63 -0.70 -2.73
C TRP A 15 -22.16 -0.95 -4.17
N GLN A 16 -21.16 -1.81 -4.39
CA GLN A 16 -20.76 -2.21 -5.74
C GLN A 16 -21.88 -2.89 -6.53
N ILE A 17 -22.63 -3.79 -5.90
CA ILE A 17 -23.76 -4.51 -6.53
C ILE A 17 -24.93 -3.57 -6.84
N SER A 18 -25.10 -2.48 -6.08
CA SER A 18 -26.14 -1.49 -6.35
C SER A 18 -25.98 -0.77 -7.71
N PHE A 19 -24.81 -0.88 -8.35
CA PHE A 19 -24.55 -0.30 -9.67
C PHE A 19 -25.04 -1.25 -10.77
N SER A 20 -26.30 -1.11 -11.20
CA SER A 20 -26.89 -1.96 -12.24
C SER A 20 -26.60 -1.52 -13.69
N GLN A 21 -25.75 -0.50 -13.92
CA GLN A 21 -25.66 0.20 -15.22
C GLN A 21 -24.25 0.25 -15.85
N GLY A 22 -23.38 -0.71 -15.55
CA GLY A 22 -22.03 -0.79 -16.14
C GLY A 22 -21.88 -1.92 -17.17
N SER A 23 -20.96 -1.76 -18.12
CA SER A 23 -20.52 -2.89 -18.96
C SER A 23 -19.82 -3.95 -18.09
N TRP A 24 -19.84 -5.22 -18.51
CA TRP A 24 -19.18 -6.31 -17.78
C TRP A 24 -17.69 -6.01 -17.50
N LEU A 25 -17.01 -5.37 -18.45
CA LEU A 25 -15.62 -4.95 -18.31
C LEU A 25 -15.45 -3.92 -17.18
N GLN A 26 -16.33 -2.92 -17.09
CA GLN A 26 -16.30 -1.94 -16.01
C GLN A 26 -16.54 -2.62 -14.65
N PHE A 27 -17.46 -3.57 -14.57
CA PHE A 27 -17.69 -4.31 -13.33
C PHE A 27 -16.46 -5.14 -12.91
N MET A 28 -15.80 -5.80 -13.86
CA MET A 28 -14.57 -6.55 -13.61
C MET A 28 -13.41 -5.66 -13.14
N LEU A 29 -13.15 -4.55 -13.83
CA LEU A 29 -12.09 -3.61 -13.46
C LEU A 29 -12.34 -3.00 -12.08
N LEU A 30 -13.61 -2.69 -11.78
CA LEU A 30 -14.00 -2.14 -10.49
C LEU A 30 -13.85 -3.16 -9.36
N SER A 31 -14.18 -4.42 -9.62
CA SER A 31 -13.99 -5.53 -8.68
C SER A 31 -12.51 -5.75 -8.34
N LEU A 32 -11.61 -5.55 -9.31
CA LEU A 32 -10.18 -5.70 -9.08
C LEU A 32 -9.69 -4.70 -8.03
N ILE A 33 -10.11 -3.44 -8.15
CA ILE A 33 -9.70 -2.36 -7.25
C ILE A 33 -10.53 -2.29 -5.96
N SER A 34 -11.75 -2.85 -5.92
CA SER A 34 -12.60 -2.83 -4.72
C SER A 34 -12.04 -3.68 -3.57
N THR A 35 -11.18 -4.66 -3.86
CA THR A 35 -10.40 -5.39 -2.83
C THR A 35 -9.55 -4.45 -1.95
N SER A 36 -9.20 -3.27 -2.46
CA SER A 36 -8.47 -2.24 -1.71
C SER A 36 -9.21 -1.73 -0.48
N TRP A 37 -10.53 -1.87 -0.37
CA TRP A 37 -11.28 -1.45 0.81
C TRP A 37 -10.84 -2.21 2.06
N VAL A 38 -10.73 -3.53 1.96
CA VAL A 38 -10.31 -4.38 3.08
C VAL A 38 -8.84 -4.13 3.41
N VAL A 39 -7.97 -4.15 2.40
CA VAL A 39 -6.52 -3.98 2.58
C VAL A 39 -6.20 -2.58 3.12
N GLY A 40 -6.83 -1.55 2.56
CA GLY A 40 -6.64 -0.16 2.96
C GLY A 40 -7.11 0.08 4.40
N THR A 41 -8.24 -0.52 4.79
CA THR A 41 -8.71 -0.48 6.18
C THR A 41 -7.71 -1.12 7.13
N LEU A 42 -7.16 -2.29 6.77
CA LEU A 42 -6.15 -2.96 7.59
C LEU A 42 -4.92 -2.07 7.77
N TYR A 43 -4.43 -1.47 6.69
CA TYR A 43 -3.29 -0.55 6.76
C TYR A 43 -3.56 0.71 7.57
N ILE A 44 -4.73 1.34 7.41
CA ILE A 44 -5.11 2.53 8.19
C ILE A 44 -5.18 2.17 9.68
N TYR A 45 -5.79 1.02 10.01
CA TYR A 45 -5.88 0.56 11.39
C TYR A 45 -4.50 0.26 12.01
N ASP A 46 -3.64 -0.41 11.25
CA ASP A 46 -2.26 -0.73 11.64
C ASP A 46 -1.41 0.53 11.83
N PHE A 47 -1.56 1.53 10.95
CA PHE A 47 -0.98 2.86 11.08
C PHE A 47 -1.44 3.56 12.37
N ILE A 48 -2.75 3.59 12.65
CA ILE A 48 -3.29 4.20 13.88
C ILE A 48 -2.68 3.54 15.13
N ARG A 49 -2.59 2.21 15.13
CA ARG A 49 -1.99 1.45 16.25
C ARG A 49 -0.51 1.75 16.44
N ALA A 50 0.22 1.91 15.34
CA ALA A 50 1.63 2.28 15.35
C ALA A 50 1.86 3.71 15.85
N VAL A 51 1.07 4.68 15.39
CA VAL A 51 1.12 6.07 15.86
C VAL A 51 0.83 6.19 17.35
N ARG A 52 -0.05 5.33 17.89
CA ARG A 52 -0.37 5.24 19.33
C ARG A 52 0.70 4.49 20.16
N GLY A 53 1.75 3.98 19.55
CA GLY A 53 2.78 3.19 20.24
C GLY A 53 2.30 1.81 20.72
N THR A 54 1.16 1.33 20.20
CA THR A 54 0.56 0.04 20.57
C THR A 54 0.88 -1.07 19.55
N ASN A 55 1.84 -0.82 18.66
CA ASN A 55 2.32 -1.77 17.65
C ASN A 55 3.78 -2.11 17.92
N SER A 56 4.37 -3.02 17.14
CA SER A 56 5.80 -3.35 17.29
C SER A 56 6.69 -2.14 16.98
N ALA A 57 7.91 -2.14 17.55
CA ALA A 57 8.89 -1.10 17.29
C ALA A 57 9.25 -1.01 15.80
N TYR A 58 9.28 -2.15 15.10
CA TYR A 58 9.51 -2.23 13.67
C TYR A 58 8.41 -1.52 12.88
N MET A 59 7.13 -1.81 13.17
CA MET A 59 6.01 -1.15 12.49
C MET A 59 5.91 0.33 12.84
N SER A 60 6.22 0.70 14.09
CA SER A 60 6.25 2.09 14.52
C SER A 60 7.32 2.88 13.78
N GLU A 61 8.50 2.29 13.55
CA GLU A 61 9.54 2.90 12.72
C GLU A 61 9.11 3.01 11.25
N PHE A 62 8.54 1.95 10.68
CA PHE A 62 8.02 1.96 9.31
C PHE A 62 7.01 3.09 9.08
N TYR A 63 5.94 3.13 9.89
CA TYR A 63 4.93 4.17 9.78
C TYR A 63 5.44 5.55 10.20
N GLY A 64 6.50 5.62 11.01
CA GLY A 64 7.24 6.84 11.28
C GLY A 64 7.83 7.46 10.02
N GLU A 65 8.39 6.65 9.10
CA GLU A 65 8.91 7.12 7.80
C GLU A 65 7.78 7.62 6.87
N LEU A 66 6.58 7.04 6.95
CA LEU A 66 5.43 7.44 6.12
C LEU A 66 4.64 8.62 6.72
N LYS A 67 4.81 8.90 8.02
CA LYS A 67 3.98 9.85 8.76
C LYS A 67 3.92 11.21 8.09
N SER A 68 5.07 11.77 7.69
CA SER A 68 5.13 13.10 7.08
C SER A 68 4.36 13.18 5.75
N GLU A 69 4.43 12.13 4.93
CA GLU A 69 3.71 12.07 3.65
C GLU A 69 2.20 11.97 3.89
N ILE A 70 1.77 11.07 4.78
CA ILE A 70 0.35 10.89 5.12
C ILE A 70 -0.23 12.16 5.74
N THR A 71 0.47 12.78 6.71
CA THR A 71 -0.02 14.01 7.35
C THR A 71 -0.11 15.17 6.37
N GLY A 72 0.83 15.28 5.42
CA GLY A 72 0.79 16.31 4.38
C GLY A 72 -0.43 16.16 3.47
N THR A 73 -0.72 14.94 3.02
CA THR A 73 -1.89 14.67 2.18
C THR A 73 -3.20 14.86 2.94
N VAL A 74 -3.28 14.44 4.20
CA VAL A 74 -4.45 14.66 5.04
C VAL A 74 -4.69 16.14 5.30
N ALA A 75 -3.64 16.92 5.60
CA ALA A 75 -3.75 18.37 5.78
C ALA A 75 -4.27 19.06 4.51
N LEU A 76 -3.77 18.66 3.34
CA LEU A 76 -4.24 19.18 2.06
C LEU A 76 -5.71 18.81 1.78
N ALA A 77 -6.11 17.58 2.10
CA ALA A 77 -7.49 17.13 1.95
C ALA A 77 -8.45 17.91 2.88
N ILE A 78 -8.03 18.17 4.13
CA ILE A 78 -8.80 19.01 5.06
C ILE A 78 -8.90 20.45 4.52
N ALA A 79 -7.80 21.02 4.05
CA ALA A 79 -7.80 22.37 3.47
C ALA A 79 -8.76 22.46 2.25
N LEU A 80 -8.73 21.45 1.38
CA LEU A 80 -9.66 21.37 0.25
C LEU A 80 -11.12 21.25 0.72
N GLY A 81 -11.40 20.40 1.71
CA GLY A 81 -12.73 20.27 2.30
C GLY A 81 -13.24 21.59 2.89
N VAL A 82 -12.38 22.36 3.55
CA VAL A 82 -12.72 23.69 4.07
C VAL A 82 -13.01 24.67 2.94
N ILE A 83 -12.19 24.70 1.88
CA ILE A 83 -12.44 25.55 0.70
C ILE A 83 -13.78 25.22 0.06
N LEU A 84 -14.08 23.94 -0.13
CA LEU A 84 -15.34 23.49 -0.72
C LEU A 84 -16.55 23.82 0.16
N ALA A 85 -16.41 23.72 1.49
CA ALA A 85 -17.47 24.08 2.43
C ALA A 85 -17.74 25.59 2.50
N LEU A 86 -16.73 26.42 2.24
CA LEU A 86 -16.84 27.88 2.22
C LEU A 86 -17.18 28.45 0.84
N SER A 87 -17.08 27.63 -0.21
CA SER A 87 -17.40 28.06 -1.58
C SER A 87 -18.91 28.26 -1.75
N SER A 88 -19.29 29.28 -2.53
CA SER A 88 -20.68 29.51 -2.93
C SER A 88 -21.16 28.54 -4.02
N THR A 89 -20.27 27.73 -4.58
CA THR A 89 -20.60 26.73 -5.62
C THR A 89 -21.18 25.48 -4.98
N ALA A 90 -22.37 25.06 -5.42
CA ALA A 90 -22.93 23.77 -5.01
C ALA A 90 -21.97 22.63 -5.37
N TYR A 91 -21.51 21.89 -4.36
CA TYR A 91 -20.60 20.77 -4.56
C TYR A 91 -21.30 19.61 -5.27
N SER A 92 -20.70 19.14 -6.36
CA SER A 92 -21.14 17.93 -7.07
C SER A 92 -20.29 16.75 -6.65
N LEU A 93 -20.92 15.65 -6.26
CA LEU A 93 -20.24 14.38 -5.96
C LEU A 93 -19.60 13.72 -7.21
N SER A 94 -19.87 14.27 -8.40
CA SER A 94 -19.18 13.93 -9.64
C SER A 94 -17.90 14.75 -9.87
N ASN A 95 -17.54 15.68 -8.96
CA ASN A 95 -16.22 16.28 -8.96
C ASN A 95 -15.17 15.21 -8.68
N ILE A 96 -14.03 15.24 -9.37
CA ILE A 96 -12.98 14.22 -9.26
C ILE A 96 -12.03 14.43 -8.06
N ASP A 97 -12.36 15.32 -7.13
CA ASP A 97 -11.48 15.85 -6.10
C ASP A 97 -11.02 14.81 -5.07
N ILE A 98 -11.94 13.99 -4.56
CA ILE A 98 -11.62 12.89 -3.62
C ILE A 98 -10.72 11.88 -4.32
N GLY A 99 -11.10 11.48 -5.54
CA GLY A 99 -10.30 10.59 -6.37
C GLY A 99 -8.93 11.20 -6.70
N TYR A 100 -8.85 12.49 -7.00
CA TYR A 100 -7.58 13.13 -7.39
C TYR A 100 -6.62 13.28 -6.21
N THR A 101 -7.14 13.39 -4.98
CA THR A 101 -6.31 13.39 -3.76
C THR A 101 -5.39 12.17 -3.68
N GLY A 102 -5.84 11.02 -4.20
CA GLY A 102 -5.02 9.79 -4.25
C GLY A 102 -3.82 9.85 -5.19
N ALA A 103 -3.75 10.83 -6.11
CA ALA A 103 -2.61 10.99 -7.02
C ALA A 103 -1.28 11.23 -6.28
N ALA A 104 -1.31 11.92 -5.13
CA ALA A 104 -0.13 12.13 -4.30
C ALA A 104 0.44 10.80 -3.77
N PHE A 105 -0.43 9.89 -3.34
CA PHE A 105 -0.05 8.54 -2.88
C PHE A 105 0.50 7.69 -4.02
N LEU A 106 -0.11 7.75 -5.22
CA LEU A 106 0.41 7.06 -6.40
C LEU A 106 1.80 7.57 -6.81
N LEU A 107 2.03 8.88 -6.72
CA LEU A 107 3.34 9.46 -7.01
C LEU A 107 4.41 9.00 -6.00
N SER A 108 4.06 8.93 -4.71
CA SER A 108 4.95 8.36 -3.69
C SER A 108 5.24 6.88 -3.98
N ALA A 109 4.22 6.08 -4.28
CA ALA A 109 4.36 4.67 -4.66
C ALA A 109 5.28 4.49 -5.86
N PHE A 110 5.13 5.31 -6.91
CA PHE A 110 6.00 5.27 -8.09
C PHE A 110 7.47 5.54 -7.76
N ARG A 111 7.74 6.56 -6.93
CA ARG A 111 9.11 6.88 -6.48
C ARG A 111 9.70 5.72 -5.67
N ALA A 112 8.94 5.14 -4.75
CA ALA A 112 9.34 3.97 -3.97
C ALA A 112 9.68 2.78 -4.88
N LEU A 113 8.79 2.41 -5.81
CA LEU A 113 9.00 1.30 -6.75
C LEU A 113 10.21 1.53 -7.66
N ARG A 114 10.42 2.76 -8.16
CA ARG A 114 11.61 3.09 -8.96
C ARG A 114 12.90 2.94 -8.15
N SER A 115 12.87 3.27 -6.86
CA SER A 115 14.03 3.13 -5.97
C SER A 115 14.45 1.66 -5.75
N LEU A 116 13.55 0.69 -5.95
CA LEU A 116 13.87 -0.73 -5.80
C LEU A 116 14.99 -1.20 -6.74
N LYS A 117 15.13 -0.58 -7.91
CA LYS A 117 16.17 -0.92 -8.90
C LYS A 117 17.60 -0.74 -8.38
N THR A 118 17.80 0.20 -7.47
CA THR A 118 19.14 0.56 -6.97
C THR A 118 19.46 -0.07 -5.61
N ARG A 119 18.44 -0.50 -4.87
CA ARG A 119 18.58 -1.08 -3.53
C ARG A 119 19.17 -2.49 -3.57
N LYS A 120 19.96 -2.80 -2.55
CA LYS A 120 20.62 -4.10 -2.37
C LYS A 120 20.24 -4.69 -1.02
N VAL A 121 19.98 -5.99 -1.03
CA VAL A 121 19.80 -6.83 0.17
C VAL A 121 20.89 -7.88 0.15
N ALA A 122 21.65 -7.98 1.24
CA ALA A 122 22.78 -8.89 1.33
C ALA A 122 23.68 -8.82 0.09
N GLY A 123 24.04 -7.60 -0.34
CA GLY A 123 24.89 -7.34 -1.50
C GLY A 123 24.25 -7.57 -2.88
N ASN A 124 23.11 -8.24 -2.94
CA ASN A 124 22.38 -8.58 -4.16
C ASN A 124 21.28 -7.56 -4.44
N ARG A 125 21.05 -7.24 -5.72
CA ARG A 125 19.89 -6.43 -6.12
C ARG A 125 18.65 -7.31 -6.23
N LEU A 126 17.48 -6.71 -6.09
CA LEU A 126 16.24 -7.38 -6.45
C LEU A 126 16.31 -7.84 -7.92
N PRO A 127 15.80 -9.04 -8.25
CA PRO A 127 15.66 -9.47 -9.63
C PRO A 127 14.92 -8.42 -10.46
N THR A 128 15.48 -8.06 -11.61
CA THR A 128 14.89 -7.05 -12.51
C THR A 128 13.47 -7.44 -12.92
N ARG A 129 13.21 -8.72 -13.14
CA ARG A 129 11.88 -9.27 -13.46
C ARG A 129 10.83 -8.92 -12.40
N ILE A 130 11.15 -9.04 -11.11
CA ILE A 130 10.23 -8.69 -10.01
C ILE A 130 9.95 -7.19 -10.01
N THR A 131 10.99 -6.38 -10.17
CA THR A 131 10.84 -4.92 -10.19
C THR A 131 10.01 -4.45 -11.39
N HIS A 132 10.22 -5.07 -12.56
CA HIS A 132 9.40 -4.80 -13.75
C HIS A 132 7.96 -5.26 -13.56
N ALA A 133 7.73 -6.44 -12.99
CA ALA A 133 6.37 -6.92 -12.72
C ALA A 133 5.61 -5.96 -11.78
N LEU A 134 6.24 -5.51 -10.69
CA LEU A 134 5.64 -4.53 -9.76
C LEU A 134 5.33 -3.19 -10.47
N LEU A 135 6.26 -2.67 -11.27
CA LEU A 135 6.04 -1.45 -12.04
C LEU A 135 4.92 -1.61 -13.07
N THR A 136 4.85 -2.75 -13.76
CA THR A 136 3.78 -3.03 -14.73
C THR A 136 2.42 -3.11 -14.05
N MET A 137 2.28 -3.84 -12.94
CA MET A 137 1.03 -3.89 -12.16
C MET A 137 0.61 -2.50 -11.65
N PHE A 138 1.57 -1.70 -11.20
CA PHE A 138 1.34 -0.33 -10.79
C PHE A 138 0.83 0.52 -11.96
N LEU A 139 1.47 0.46 -13.12
CA LEU A 139 1.05 1.22 -14.31
C LEU A 139 -0.34 0.80 -14.82
N ILE A 140 -0.66 -0.50 -14.78
CA ILE A 140 -2.02 -0.98 -15.09
C ILE A 140 -3.03 -0.36 -14.12
N THR A 141 -2.72 -0.34 -12.82
CA THR A 141 -3.61 0.27 -11.83
C THR A 141 -3.78 1.77 -12.08
N VAL A 142 -2.71 2.50 -12.41
CA VAL A 142 -2.79 3.93 -12.79
C VAL A 142 -3.64 4.13 -14.05
N GLY A 143 -3.56 3.21 -15.03
CA GLY A 143 -4.42 3.24 -16.21
C GLY A 143 -5.91 3.09 -15.87
N ILE A 144 -6.24 2.10 -15.03
CA ILE A 144 -7.61 1.90 -14.52
C ILE A 144 -8.08 3.13 -13.73
N TYR A 145 -7.20 3.69 -12.90
CA TYR A 145 -7.46 4.89 -12.13
C TYR A 145 -7.82 6.08 -13.01
N GLY A 146 -6.99 6.37 -14.01
CA GLY A 146 -7.22 7.46 -14.96
C GLY A 146 -8.50 7.26 -15.76
N TYR A 147 -8.79 6.03 -16.18
CA TYR A 147 -10.04 5.69 -16.87
C TYR A 147 -11.27 6.08 -16.02
N TYR A 148 -11.32 5.69 -14.75
CA TYR A 148 -12.47 6.04 -13.89
C TYR A 148 -12.58 7.52 -13.60
N LEU A 149 -11.45 8.23 -13.39
CA LEU A 149 -11.49 9.69 -13.24
C LEU A 149 -12.09 10.38 -14.47
N VAL A 150 -11.70 9.95 -15.67
CA VAL A 150 -12.28 10.47 -16.92
C VAL A 150 -13.77 10.19 -16.99
N GLN A 151 -14.21 8.97 -16.67
CA GLN A 151 -15.64 8.61 -16.69
C GLN A 151 -16.47 9.40 -15.67
N ILE A 152 -15.95 9.63 -14.46
CA ILE A 152 -16.58 10.48 -13.45
C ILE A 152 -16.70 11.91 -13.96
N ASN A 153 -15.62 12.48 -14.48
CA ASN A 153 -15.60 13.85 -15.01
C ASN A 153 -16.51 14.03 -16.24
N SER A 154 -16.71 12.96 -17.02
CA SER A 154 -17.65 12.92 -18.15
C SER A 154 -19.11 12.69 -17.74
N ASN A 155 -19.42 12.66 -16.43
CA ASN A 155 -20.75 12.40 -15.88
C ASN A 155 -21.35 11.05 -16.33
N ALA A 156 -20.50 10.05 -16.59
CA ALA A 156 -20.95 8.71 -16.98
C ALA A 156 -21.58 7.92 -15.82
N PHE A 157 -21.42 8.40 -14.58
CA PHE A 157 -21.95 7.77 -13.37
C PHE A 157 -22.84 8.73 -12.57
N PRO A 158 -23.90 8.21 -11.91
CA PRO A 158 -24.67 9.01 -10.97
C PRO A 158 -23.83 9.39 -9.75
N ALA A 159 -24.18 10.50 -9.11
CA ALA A 159 -23.46 11.09 -7.98
C ALA A 159 -22.99 10.10 -6.89
N HIS A 160 -23.87 9.20 -6.45
CA HIS A 160 -23.55 8.21 -5.41
C HIS A 160 -22.54 7.14 -5.89
N ALA A 161 -22.59 6.76 -7.17
CA ALA A 161 -21.63 5.84 -7.77
C ALA A 161 -20.27 6.52 -7.97
N SER A 162 -20.28 7.78 -8.44
CA SER A 162 -19.07 8.60 -8.54
C SER A 162 -18.35 8.69 -7.19
N LEU A 163 -19.08 8.98 -6.10
CA LEU A 163 -18.50 9.03 -4.76
C LEU A 163 -17.84 7.70 -4.36
N TRP A 164 -18.54 6.58 -4.55
CA TRP A 164 -18.00 5.27 -4.19
C TRP A 164 -16.75 4.90 -4.99
N ILE A 165 -16.76 5.17 -6.30
CA ILE A 165 -15.61 4.94 -7.17
C ILE A 165 -14.43 5.81 -6.69
N GLN A 166 -14.66 7.08 -6.38
CA GLN A 166 -13.61 7.96 -5.87
C GLN A 166 -13.01 7.49 -4.54
N CYS A 167 -13.84 7.03 -3.59
CA CYS A 167 -13.36 6.43 -2.35
C CYS A 167 -12.54 5.16 -2.61
N THR A 168 -12.97 4.33 -3.57
CA THR A 168 -12.24 3.12 -3.98
C THR A 168 -10.90 3.45 -4.60
N LEU A 169 -10.84 4.47 -5.46
CA LEU A 169 -9.59 4.98 -6.04
C LEU A 169 -8.66 5.49 -4.95
N LEU A 170 -9.16 6.29 -4.00
CA LEU A 170 -8.39 6.77 -2.86
C LEU A 170 -7.81 5.61 -2.04
N MET A 171 -8.63 4.61 -1.65
CA MET A 171 -8.16 3.43 -0.91
C MET A 171 -7.11 2.65 -1.70
N THR A 172 -7.32 2.47 -3.00
CA THR A 172 -6.35 1.81 -3.89
C THR A 172 -5.01 2.55 -3.90
N SER A 173 -5.03 3.88 -3.96
CA SER A 173 -3.81 4.69 -3.94
C SER A 173 -3.05 4.58 -2.61
N ILE A 174 -3.77 4.57 -1.48
CA ILE A 174 -3.20 4.39 -0.14
C ILE A 174 -2.54 3.00 -0.04
N CYS A 175 -3.23 1.95 -0.50
CA CYS A 175 -2.68 0.59 -0.54
C CYS A 175 -1.38 0.52 -1.34
N TRP A 176 -1.34 1.11 -2.53
CA TRP A 176 -0.13 1.15 -3.35
C TRP A 176 1.00 1.91 -2.67
N CYS A 177 0.71 3.04 -2.05
CA CYS A 177 1.70 3.83 -1.32
C CYS A 177 2.31 3.02 -0.16
N ILE A 178 1.48 2.47 0.71
CA ILE A 178 1.94 1.71 1.88
C ILE A 178 2.68 0.45 1.44
N ALA A 179 2.15 -0.33 0.50
CA ALA A 179 2.78 -1.55 0.02
C ALA A 179 4.14 -1.27 -0.65
N ALA A 180 4.23 -0.25 -1.52
CA ALA A 180 5.50 0.10 -2.17
C ALA A 180 6.56 0.57 -1.16
N GLN A 181 6.16 1.40 -0.20
CA GLN A 181 7.05 1.86 0.86
C GLN A 181 7.46 0.71 1.81
N GLN A 182 6.56 -0.23 2.09
CA GLN A 182 6.86 -1.41 2.91
C GLN A 182 7.94 -2.27 2.26
N VAL A 183 7.84 -2.52 0.95
CA VAL A 183 8.92 -3.22 0.21
C VAL A 183 10.23 -2.45 0.33
N VAL A 184 10.22 -1.13 0.09
CA VAL A 184 11.42 -0.28 0.24
C VAL A 184 12.03 -0.38 1.64
N PHE A 185 11.19 -0.32 2.68
CA PHE A 185 11.59 -0.38 4.09
C PHE A 185 12.23 -1.72 4.43
N ILE A 186 11.63 -2.83 3.99
CA ILE A 186 12.18 -4.19 4.18
C ILE A 186 13.57 -4.31 3.57
N LEU A 187 13.78 -3.79 2.35
CA LEU A 187 15.09 -3.84 1.72
C LEU A 187 16.12 -2.91 2.40
N LYS A 188 15.66 -1.74 2.88
CA LYS A 188 16.50 -0.77 3.61
C LYS A 188 16.97 -1.35 4.94
N LYS A 189 16.06 -1.96 5.70
CA LYS A 189 16.34 -2.56 7.01
C LYS A 189 16.96 -3.95 6.93
N GLN A 190 16.82 -4.62 5.78
CA GLN A 190 17.24 -6.01 5.61
C GLN A 190 16.63 -6.94 6.67
N ARG A 191 15.44 -6.56 7.14
CA ARG A 191 14.63 -7.26 8.13
C ARG A 191 13.17 -7.12 7.71
N MET A 192 12.44 -8.21 7.79
CA MET A 192 11.01 -8.30 7.59
C MET A 192 10.36 -8.68 8.92
N GLU A 193 9.31 -7.97 9.29
CA GLU A 193 8.49 -8.32 10.44
C GLU A 193 7.03 -8.22 10.03
N ILE A 194 6.23 -9.10 10.59
CA ILE A 194 4.80 -9.11 10.40
C ILE A 194 4.14 -8.24 11.47
N SER A 195 3.10 -7.48 11.10
CA SER A 195 2.39 -6.66 12.08
C SER A 195 1.69 -7.58 13.08
N PRO A 196 1.99 -7.48 14.39
CA PRO A 196 1.28 -8.27 15.41
C PRO A 196 -0.20 -7.90 15.47
N VAL A 197 -0.54 -6.64 15.16
CA VAL A 197 -1.92 -6.14 15.11
C VAL A 197 -2.72 -6.82 14.01
N ILE A 198 -2.13 -6.93 12.81
CA ILE A 198 -2.78 -7.62 11.70
C ILE A 198 -2.83 -9.13 11.98
N ALA A 199 -1.80 -9.71 12.61
CA ALA A 199 -1.79 -11.12 12.99
C ALA A 199 -2.95 -11.48 13.91
N GLU A 200 -3.15 -10.70 14.97
CA GLU A 200 -4.25 -10.89 15.92
C GLU A 200 -5.62 -10.86 15.22
N ILE A 201 -5.78 -9.96 14.24
CA ILE A 201 -7.01 -9.87 13.45
C ILE A 201 -7.22 -11.16 12.65
N PHE A 202 -6.22 -11.64 11.92
CA PHE A 202 -6.35 -12.82 11.07
C PHE A 202 -6.49 -14.12 11.89
N ASP A 203 -5.85 -14.21 13.05
CA ASP A 203 -6.01 -15.34 13.98
C ASP A 203 -7.41 -15.40 14.58
N SER A 204 -8.06 -14.24 14.75
CA SER A 204 -9.44 -14.15 15.24
C SER A 204 -10.51 -14.62 14.22
N ILE A 205 -10.12 -14.84 12.95
CA ILE A 205 -11.00 -15.28 11.86
C ILE A 205 -10.72 -16.76 11.59
N SER A 206 -11.72 -17.63 11.79
CA SER A 206 -11.57 -19.09 11.69
C SER A 206 -11.07 -19.56 10.33
N MET A 207 -11.53 -18.93 9.24
CA MET A 207 -11.21 -19.31 7.86
C MET A 207 -9.78 -18.94 7.45
N SER A 208 -9.10 -18.04 8.18
CA SER A 208 -7.74 -17.57 7.85
C SER A 208 -6.69 -17.95 8.88
N ARG A 209 -7.04 -18.77 9.88
CA ARG A 209 -6.08 -19.26 10.87
C ARG A 209 -4.95 -20.01 10.16
N GLY A 210 -3.71 -19.60 10.43
CA GLY A 210 -2.51 -20.24 9.87
C GLY A 210 -1.87 -19.47 8.73
N ILE A 211 -2.64 -18.84 7.82
CA ILE A 211 -2.07 -18.12 6.66
C ILE A 211 -1.10 -17.03 7.11
N TYR A 212 -1.51 -16.23 8.09
CA TYR A 212 -0.68 -15.14 8.59
C TYR A 212 0.47 -15.63 9.48
N ARG A 213 0.30 -16.79 10.13
CA ARG A 213 1.36 -17.46 10.90
C ARG A 213 2.46 -17.99 9.99
N ASP A 214 2.09 -18.58 8.86
CA ASP A 214 3.01 -19.08 7.84
C ASP A 214 3.81 -17.92 7.22
N ALA A 215 3.15 -16.79 6.95
CA ALA A 215 3.83 -15.58 6.54
C ALA A 215 4.88 -15.13 7.57
N GLY A 216 4.58 -15.26 8.87
CA GLY A 216 5.50 -14.93 9.96
C GLY A 216 6.74 -15.81 9.94
N GLN A 217 6.53 -17.12 9.80
CA GLN A 217 7.64 -18.08 9.65
C GLN A 217 8.47 -17.83 8.40
N MET A 218 7.85 -17.41 7.29
CA MET A 218 8.58 -17.01 6.08
C MET A 218 9.42 -15.76 6.30
N ALA A 219 8.91 -14.77 7.04
CA ALA A 219 9.68 -13.57 7.40
C ALA A 219 10.90 -13.94 8.26
N ASP A 220 10.75 -14.84 9.23
CA ASP A 220 11.84 -15.31 10.08
C ASP A 220 12.92 -16.05 9.27
N LYS A 221 12.51 -16.99 8.39
CA LYS A 221 13.44 -17.68 7.49
C LYS A 221 14.16 -16.71 6.56
N TRP A 222 13.47 -15.71 6.03
CA TRP A 222 14.08 -14.68 5.20
C TRP A 222 15.11 -13.85 5.98
N ASN A 223 14.78 -13.44 7.21
CA ASN A 223 15.69 -12.71 8.10
C ASN A 223 16.97 -13.51 8.38
N GLU A 224 16.83 -14.81 8.63
CA GLU A 224 17.97 -15.71 8.87
C GLU A 224 18.88 -15.81 7.63
N LEU A 225 18.30 -16.02 6.45
CA LEU A 225 19.05 -16.10 5.19
C LEU A 225 19.82 -14.80 4.90
N VAL A 226 19.17 -13.65 5.09
CA VAL A 226 19.80 -12.34 4.89
C VAL A 226 20.94 -12.12 5.88
N PHE A 227 20.76 -12.51 7.13
CA PHE A 227 21.79 -12.44 8.16
C PHE A 227 23.01 -13.31 7.83
N GLN A 228 22.79 -14.57 7.43
CA GLN A 228 23.85 -15.49 7.02
C GLN A 228 24.63 -14.95 5.80
N GLN A 229 23.94 -14.45 4.77
CA GLN A 229 24.59 -13.89 3.59
C GLN A 229 25.40 -12.62 3.92
N ASN A 230 24.88 -11.75 4.79
CA ASN A 230 25.64 -10.59 5.25
C ASN A 230 26.93 -10.97 5.98
N ARG A 231 26.89 -12.00 6.84
CA ARG A 231 28.10 -12.53 7.50
C ARG A 231 29.12 -13.06 6.49
N GLN A 232 28.67 -13.83 5.49
CA GLN A 232 29.54 -14.34 4.43
C GLN A 232 30.20 -13.22 3.63
N LEU A 233 29.45 -12.16 3.30
CA LEU A 233 29.99 -10.99 2.60
C LEU A 233 31.06 -10.26 3.41
N LEU A 234 30.86 -10.11 4.73
CA LEU A 234 31.86 -9.52 5.61
C LEU A 234 33.13 -10.39 5.67
N ALA A 235 32.98 -11.70 5.85
CA ALA A 235 34.10 -12.65 5.86
C ALA A 235 34.91 -12.59 4.54
N ASN A 236 34.23 -12.56 3.40
CA ASN A 236 34.86 -12.43 2.08
C ASN A 236 35.59 -11.10 1.91
N LYS A 237 35.03 -9.98 2.38
CA LYS A 237 35.73 -8.68 2.37
C LYS A 237 37.00 -8.71 3.22
N HIS A 238 36.96 -9.33 4.40
CA HIS A 238 38.14 -9.45 5.26
C HIS A 238 39.22 -10.35 4.66
N SER A 239 38.85 -11.47 4.03
CA SER A 239 39.81 -12.36 3.37
C SER A 239 40.48 -11.69 2.16
N HIS A 240 39.72 -10.96 1.34
CA HIS A 240 40.28 -10.18 0.23
C HIS A 240 41.21 -9.05 0.69
N LYS A 241 40.88 -8.33 1.77
CA LYS A 241 41.76 -7.31 2.36
C LYS A 241 43.06 -7.90 2.88
N LYS A 242 43.02 -9.07 3.55
CA LYS A 242 44.22 -9.78 4.02
C LYS A 242 45.11 -10.24 2.86
N LYS A 243 44.53 -10.82 1.80
CA LYS A 243 45.27 -11.22 0.58
C LYS A 243 45.93 -10.04 -0.12
N ARG A 244 45.28 -8.88 -0.16
CA ARG A 244 45.81 -7.67 -0.80
C ARG A 244 46.94 -7.02 0.01
N LYS A 245 46.92 -7.12 1.35
CA LYS A 245 48.03 -6.70 2.23
C LYS A 245 49.26 -7.61 2.16
N ARG A 246 49.11 -8.90 1.87
CA ARG A 246 50.24 -9.85 1.70
C ARG A 246 50.97 -9.74 0.35
N LYS A 247 50.37 -9.06 -0.64
CA LYS A 247 50.95 -8.86 -1.99
C LYS A 247 51.61 -7.48 -2.15
N ARG A 248 51.52 -6.61 -1.14
CA ARG A 248 52.25 -5.35 -1.05
C ARG A 248 53.39 -5.55 -0.07
#